data_AF-A0A2J7ZZD0-F1
#
_entry.id   AF-A0A2J7ZZD0-F1
#
_cell.length_a   1.000
_cell.length_b   1.000
_cell.length_c   1.000
_cell.angle_alpha   90.00
_cell.angle_beta   90.00
_cell.angle_gamma   90.00
#
_symmetry.space_group_name_H-M   'P 1'
#
loop_
_entity.id
_entity.type
_entity.pdbx_description
1 polymer ?
#
loop_
_entity_poly.entity_id
_entity_poly.type
_entity_poly.pdbx_seq_one_letter_code
_entity_poly.pdbx_strand_id
1 'polypeptide(L)'
;MKLRLASNALGAQMTLAQHLGLIPRPPPLLTEDQWTEVHLRSRLRQDSAAECVICKEEFQAGAQVLLSCSHTFHRHCLAAFERYSRCKSCPLCRAEQYQKRVIRDGEQLFRDKCATRIQAAWRGFAARRRYRQLRRHTAPRDERLRRKWAAERLQASGGRHEGAGGDGGMPEGRGGA
;
A
#
# COMPACT_ATOMS: atom_id res chain seq x y z
N MET A 1 -31.06 35.79 -39.81
CA MET A 1 -31.04 34.46 -39.18
C MET A 1 -29.75 34.32 -38.36
N LYS A 2 -29.83 34.47 -37.04
CA LYS A 2 -28.67 34.31 -36.15
C LYS A 2 -28.40 32.82 -35.99
N LEU A 3 -27.37 32.30 -36.66
CA LEU A 3 -26.82 30.98 -36.38
C LEU A 3 -26.36 31.00 -34.92
N ARG A 4 -27.16 30.42 -34.03
CA ARG A 4 -26.71 30.11 -32.67
C ARG A 4 -25.64 29.03 -32.82
N LEU A 5 -24.38 29.43 -32.76
CA LEU A 5 -23.27 28.51 -32.52
C LEU A 5 -23.61 27.78 -31.22
N ALA A 6 -23.94 26.50 -31.34
CA ALA A 6 -24.19 25.64 -30.20
C ALA A 6 -22.94 25.69 -29.30
N SER A 7 -23.20 26.07 -28.07
CA SER A 7 -22.34 26.17 -26.91
C SER A 7 -21.11 25.26 -26.98
N ASN A 8 -19.92 25.86 -26.82
CA ASN A 8 -18.68 25.16 -26.50
C ASN A 8 -18.87 24.41 -25.17
N ALA A 9 -19.37 23.17 -25.24
CA ALA A 9 -19.21 22.21 -24.16
C ALA A 9 -17.71 21.90 -24.09
N LEU A 10 -17.09 22.18 -22.95
CA LEU A 10 -15.70 21.91 -22.61
C LEU A 10 -15.28 20.50 -23.06
N GLY A 11 -14.67 20.37 -24.24
CA GLY A 11 -14.38 19.04 -24.77
C GLY A 11 -13.78 19.00 -26.17
N ALA A 12 -12.46 19.13 -26.23
CA ALA A 12 -11.60 19.24 -27.40
C ALA A 12 -11.77 20.55 -28.19
N GLN A 13 -10.76 21.43 -28.13
CA GLN A 13 -10.64 22.56 -29.06
C GLN A 13 -10.65 22.00 -30.48
N MET A 14 -11.69 22.34 -31.25
CA MET A 14 -11.78 21.95 -32.65
C MET A 14 -10.80 22.77 -33.48
N THR A 15 -10.02 22.10 -34.32
CA THR A 15 -9.18 22.76 -35.32
C THR A 15 -10.05 23.40 -36.40
N LEU A 16 -9.54 24.43 -37.08
CA LEU A 16 -10.25 25.05 -38.20
C LEU A 16 -10.61 24.03 -39.28
N ALA A 17 -9.70 23.12 -39.61
CA ALA A 17 -9.92 22.06 -40.59
C ALA A 17 -11.09 21.13 -40.22
N GLN A 18 -11.27 20.83 -38.93
CA GLN A 18 -12.40 20.03 -38.45
C GLN A 18 -13.72 20.81 -38.49
N HIS A 19 -13.68 22.12 -38.19
CA HIS A 19 -14.85 22.99 -38.32
C HIS A 19 -15.33 23.14 -39.77
N LEU A 20 -14.39 23.14 -40.71
CA LEU A 20 -14.66 23.21 -42.15
C LEU A 20 -15.00 21.84 -42.77
N GLY A 21 -15.02 20.75 -41.99
CA GLY A 21 -15.34 19.41 -42.48
C GLY A 21 -14.26 18.76 -43.36
N LEU A 22 -13.03 19.30 -43.38
CA LEU A 22 -11.91 18.73 -44.12
C LEU A 22 -11.32 17.49 -43.42
N ILE A 23 -11.51 17.40 -42.10
CA ILE A 23 -11.05 16.29 -41.24
C ILE A 23 -12.22 15.90 -40.32
N PRO A 24 -12.43 14.61 -40.01
CA PRO A 24 -13.47 14.19 -39.09
C PRO A 24 -13.37 14.89 -37.73
N ARG A 25 -14.55 15.23 -37.18
CA ARG A 25 -14.67 15.78 -35.82
C ARG A 25 -14.08 14.79 -34.81
N PRO A 26 -13.30 15.26 -33.81
CA PRO A 26 -12.80 14.37 -32.77
C PRO A 26 -13.96 13.73 -32.00
N PRO A 27 -13.78 12.51 -31.46
CA PRO A 27 -14.80 11.88 -30.64
C PRO A 27 -15.25 12.80 -29.49
N PRO A 28 -16.55 12.83 -29.16
CA PRO A 28 -17.05 13.63 -28.05
C PRO A 28 -16.42 13.16 -26.72
N LEU A 29 -16.42 14.05 -25.72
CA LEU A 29 -16.01 13.65 -24.38
C LEU A 29 -16.92 12.55 -23.84
N LEU A 30 -16.33 11.61 -23.08
CA LEU A 30 -17.08 10.59 -22.39
C LEU A 30 -17.98 11.23 -21.32
N THR A 31 -19.22 10.75 -21.24
CA THR A 31 -20.13 11.09 -20.15
C THR A 31 -19.72 10.42 -18.84
N GLU A 32 -20.28 10.85 -17.71
CA GLU A 32 -20.00 10.23 -16.41
C GLU A 32 -20.41 8.74 -16.36
N ASP A 33 -21.52 8.38 -17.00
CA ASP A 33 -21.96 6.97 -17.08
C ASP A 33 -20.99 6.12 -17.90
N GLN A 34 -20.52 6.65 -19.03
CA GLN A 34 -19.51 5.97 -19.86
C GLN A 34 -18.21 5.79 -19.10
N TRP A 35 -17.80 6.81 -18.35
CA TRP A 35 -16.64 6.72 -17.49
C TRP A 35 -16.81 5.71 -16.35
N THR A 36 -18.01 5.60 -15.79
CA THR A 36 -18.35 4.58 -14.78
C THR A 36 -18.17 3.17 -15.36
N GLU A 37 -18.62 2.93 -16.58
CA GLU A 37 -18.43 1.66 -17.29
C GLU A 37 -16.95 1.37 -17.60
N VAL A 38 -16.20 2.37 -18.05
CA VAL A 38 -14.74 2.24 -18.25
C VAL A 38 -14.03 1.85 -16.95
N HIS A 39 -14.45 2.44 -15.82
CA HIS A 39 -13.90 2.17 -14.50
C HIS A 39 -14.26 0.77 -14.01
N LEU A 40 -15.50 0.34 -14.21
CA LEU A 40 -15.95 -1.00 -13.89
C LEU A 40 -15.10 -2.05 -14.62
N ARG A 41 -14.85 -1.87 -15.93
CA ARG A 41 -13.96 -2.77 -16.70
C ARG A 41 -12.54 -2.84 -16.13
N SER A 42 -11.98 -1.71 -15.71
CA SER A 42 -10.64 -1.69 -15.08
C SER A 42 -10.63 -2.37 -13.71
N ARG A 43 -11.71 -2.22 -12.92
CA ARG A 43 -11.89 -2.89 -11.63
C ARG A 43 -12.06 -4.40 -11.76
N LEU A 44 -12.83 -4.87 -12.75
CA LEU A 44 -13.02 -6.29 -13.03
C LEU A 44 -11.71 -6.99 -13.37
N ARG A 45 -10.82 -6.32 -14.11
CA ARG A 45 -9.46 -6.81 -14.38
C ARG A 45 -8.48 -6.60 -13.23
N GLN A 46 -8.88 -5.86 -12.18
CA GLN A 46 -8.05 -5.49 -11.05
C GLN A 46 -6.79 -4.70 -11.45
N ASP A 47 -6.87 -3.85 -12.49
CA ASP A 47 -5.70 -3.13 -13.01
C ASP A 47 -5.01 -2.27 -11.93
N SER A 48 -5.77 -1.75 -10.96
CA SER A 48 -5.23 -0.95 -9.85
C SER A 48 -4.58 -1.77 -8.74
N ALA A 49 -4.81 -3.09 -8.70
CA ALA A 49 -4.13 -4.00 -7.77
C ALA A 49 -2.80 -4.51 -8.35
N ALA A 50 -2.66 -4.49 -9.67
CA ALA A 50 -1.43 -4.80 -10.38
C ALA A 50 -0.39 -3.66 -10.27
N GLU A 51 0.82 -3.93 -10.76
CA GLU A 51 1.87 -2.93 -10.91
C GLU A 51 1.64 -2.02 -12.13
N CYS A 52 2.12 -0.79 -12.06
CA CYS A 52 2.12 0.09 -13.23
C CYS A 52 3.08 -0.46 -14.28
N VAL A 53 2.58 -0.71 -15.49
CA VAL A 53 3.36 -1.36 -16.54
C VAL A 53 4.54 -0.53 -17.07
N ILE A 54 4.57 0.77 -16.79
CA ILE A 54 5.63 1.69 -17.22
C ILE A 54 6.82 1.64 -16.24
N CYS A 55 6.59 1.80 -14.93
CA CYS A 55 7.67 1.81 -13.93
C CYS A 55 7.87 0.48 -13.19
N LYS A 56 6.97 -0.50 -13.36
CA LYS A 56 6.98 -1.81 -12.67
C LYS A 56 6.88 -1.71 -11.15
N GLU A 57 6.15 -0.71 -10.65
CA GLU A 57 5.92 -0.50 -9.22
C GLU A 57 4.42 -0.52 -8.89
N GLU A 58 4.07 -0.91 -7.66
CA GLU A 58 2.72 -0.75 -7.14
C GLU A 58 2.28 0.72 -7.15
N PHE A 59 0.98 0.97 -7.25
CA PHE A 59 0.46 2.34 -7.31
C PHE A 59 0.68 3.15 -6.04
N GLN A 60 0.70 2.48 -4.88
CA GLN A 60 0.88 3.08 -3.57
C GLN A 60 -0.02 4.31 -3.37
N ALA A 61 0.49 5.39 -2.78
CA ALA A 61 -0.24 6.65 -2.59
C ALA A 61 -0.21 7.58 -3.83
N GLY A 62 0.37 7.13 -4.95
CA GLY A 62 0.50 7.93 -6.15
C GLY A 62 -0.84 8.14 -6.87
N ALA A 63 -1.06 9.33 -7.43
CA ALA A 63 -2.24 9.61 -8.25
C ALA A 63 -2.25 8.71 -9.50
N GLN A 64 -3.38 8.04 -9.74
CA GLN A 64 -3.59 7.18 -10.89
C GLN A 64 -4.41 7.87 -11.97
N VAL A 65 -4.23 7.43 -13.21
CA VAL A 65 -5.03 7.86 -14.36
C VAL A 65 -5.60 6.65 -15.07
N LEU A 66 -6.91 6.67 -15.27
CA LEU A 66 -7.67 5.74 -16.10
C LEU A 66 -7.86 6.34 -17.49
N LEU A 67 -7.51 5.58 -18.52
CA LEU A 67 -7.75 5.98 -19.91
C LEU A 67 -9.12 5.52 -20.38
N SER A 68 -9.68 6.16 -21.41
CA SER A 68 -10.94 5.74 -22.05
C SER A 68 -10.88 4.32 -22.65
N CYS A 69 -9.69 3.82 -22.94
CA CYS A 69 -9.44 2.41 -23.30
C CYS A 69 -9.40 1.46 -22.08
N SER A 70 -9.80 1.93 -20.90
CA SER A 70 -9.86 1.23 -19.60
C SER A 70 -8.54 0.86 -18.94
N HIS A 71 -7.38 1.22 -19.50
CA HIS A 71 -6.08 0.94 -18.89
C HIS A 71 -5.69 2.00 -17.83
N THR A 72 -4.99 1.56 -16.79
CA THR A 72 -4.60 2.41 -15.64
C THR A 72 -3.07 2.55 -15.52
N PHE A 73 -2.61 3.76 -15.23
CA PHE A 73 -1.19 4.09 -15.05
C PHE A 73 -0.99 5.11 -13.92
N HIS A 74 0.23 5.30 -13.40
CA HIS A 74 0.50 6.48 -12.58
C HIS A 74 0.39 7.72 -13.45
N ARG A 75 -0.15 8.79 -12.87
CA ARG A 75 -0.27 10.09 -13.55
C ARG A 75 1.08 10.57 -14.09
N HIS A 76 2.14 10.46 -13.29
CA HIS A 76 3.48 10.90 -13.68
C HIS A 76 4.08 10.00 -14.77
N CYS A 77 3.95 8.67 -14.64
CA CYS A 77 4.48 7.72 -15.62
C CYS A 77 3.84 7.92 -17.00
N LEU A 78 2.52 8.11 -17.06
CA LEU A 78 1.84 8.40 -18.32
C LEU A 78 2.27 9.76 -18.90
N ALA A 79 2.38 10.79 -18.06
CA ALA A 79 2.81 12.11 -18.53
C ALA A 79 4.25 12.11 -19.07
N ALA A 80 5.15 11.32 -18.46
CA ALA A 80 6.50 11.11 -18.95
C ALA A 80 6.51 10.36 -20.28
N PHE A 81 5.68 9.32 -20.41
CA PHE A 81 5.50 8.57 -21.65
C PHE A 81 5.00 9.48 -22.78
N GLU A 82 3.91 10.24 -22.58
CA GLU A 82 3.35 11.20 -23.56
C GLU A 82 4.43 12.21 -24.03
N ARG A 83 5.27 12.69 -23.11
CA ARG A 83 6.35 13.64 -23.41
C ARG A 83 7.46 13.00 -24.25
N TYR A 84 7.84 11.77 -23.94
CA TYR A 84 8.92 11.06 -24.62
C TYR A 84 8.50 10.58 -26.01
N SER A 85 7.33 9.94 -26.12
CA SER A 85 6.82 9.38 -27.36
C SER A 85 6.35 10.46 -28.35
N ARG A 86 6.09 11.67 -27.86
CA ARG A 86 5.47 12.78 -28.60
C ARG A 86 4.10 12.41 -29.18
N CYS A 87 3.47 11.36 -28.68
CA CYS A 87 2.16 10.89 -29.13
C CYS A 87 1.25 10.49 -27.96
N LYS A 88 -0.05 10.72 -28.12
CA LYS A 88 -1.08 10.32 -27.14
C LYS A 88 -1.64 8.95 -27.51
N SER A 89 -0.83 7.91 -27.35
CA SER A 89 -1.21 6.51 -27.53
C SER A 89 -1.10 5.74 -26.22
N CYS A 90 -2.01 4.80 -25.98
CA CYS A 90 -1.97 3.97 -24.78
C CYS A 90 -0.74 3.04 -24.82
N PRO A 91 0.11 3.00 -23.78
CA PRO A 91 1.28 2.11 -23.74
C PRO A 91 0.95 0.62 -23.86
N LEU A 92 -0.29 0.21 -23.52
CA LEU A 92 -0.71 -1.20 -23.53
C LEU A 92 -1.39 -1.61 -24.84
N CYS A 93 -2.43 -0.88 -25.24
CA CYS A 93 -3.25 -1.26 -26.40
C CYS A 93 -3.07 -0.36 -27.62
N ARG A 94 -2.19 0.64 -27.54
CA ARG A 94 -1.92 1.62 -28.61
C ARG A 94 -3.14 2.44 -29.07
N ALA A 95 -4.26 2.37 -28.36
CA ALA A 95 -5.42 3.22 -28.63
C ALA A 95 -5.00 4.69 -28.60
N GLU A 96 -5.29 5.39 -29.69
CA GLU A 96 -4.97 6.81 -29.88
C GLU A 96 -6.12 7.70 -29.38
N GLN A 97 -5.81 8.98 -29.18
CA GLN A 97 -6.79 10.02 -28.83
C GLN A 97 -7.65 9.66 -27.60
N TYR A 98 -7.09 8.92 -26.65
CA TYR A 98 -7.79 8.57 -25.42
C TYR A 98 -8.11 9.81 -24.59
N GLN A 99 -9.18 9.71 -23.81
CA GLN A 99 -9.45 10.63 -22.72
C GLN A 99 -8.89 10.04 -21.43
N LYS A 100 -8.61 10.88 -20.43
CA LYS A 100 -8.03 10.45 -19.15
C LYS A 100 -8.80 11.02 -17.97
N ARG A 101 -9.00 10.20 -16.94
CA ARG A 101 -9.65 10.56 -15.67
C ARG A 101 -8.78 10.12 -14.50
N VAL A 102 -8.65 10.97 -13.48
CA VAL A 102 -7.90 10.62 -12.26
C VAL A 102 -8.74 9.66 -11.41
N ILE A 103 -8.12 8.58 -10.93
CA ILE A 103 -8.74 7.60 -10.02
C ILE A 103 -7.86 7.42 -8.76
N ARG A 104 -8.40 6.76 -7.73
CA ARG A 104 -7.72 6.53 -6.43
C ARG A 104 -7.81 5.09 -5.93
N ASP A 105 -8.15 4.13 -6.78
CA ASP A 105 -8.36 2.74 -6.36
C ASP A 105 -7.08 2.09 -5.83
N GLY A 106 -5.93 2.34 -6.48
CA GLY A 106 -4.63 1.84 -6.03
C GLY A 106 -4.19 2.44 -4.69
N GLU A 107 -4.51 3.72 -4.45
CA GLU A 107 -4.30 4.36 -3.14
C GLU A 107 -5.13 3.69 -2.05
N GLN A 108 -6.41 3.42 -2.33
CA GLN A 108 -7.29 2.72 -1.40
C GLN A 108 -6.76 1.31 -1.09
N LEU A 109 -6.42 0.54 -2.13
CA LEU A 109 -5.84 -0.80 -1.98
C LEU A 109 -4.54 -0.78 -1.17
N PHE A 110 -3.67 0.20 -1.40
CA PHE A 110 -2.43 0.35 -0.64
C PHE A 110 -2.69 0.67 0.83
N ARG A 111 -3.67 1.54 1.13
CA ARG A 111 -4.08 1.83 2.51
C ARG A 111 -4.61 0.58 3.21
N ASP A 112 -5.43 -0.23 2.53
CA ASP A 112 -5.97 -1.47 3.08
C ASP A 112 -4.86 -2.51 3.36
N LYS A 113 -3.89 -2.65 2.44
CA LYS A 113 -2.68 -3.47 2.66
C LYS A 113 -1.90 -2.99 3.89
N CYS A 114 -1.66 -1.68 4.01
CA CYS A 114 -0.96 -1.09 5.15
C CYS A 114 -1.70 -1.33 6.47
N ALA A 115 -3.03 -1.11 6.49
CA ALA A 115 -3.88 -1.36 7.65
C ALA A 115 -3.79 -2.83 8.08
N THR A 116 -3.85 -3.77 7.14
CA THR A 116 -3.72 -5.21 7.40
C THR A 116 -2.37 -5.56 8.03
N ARG A 117 -1.27 -4.99 7.52
CA ARG A 117 0.08 -5.20 8.08
C ARG A 117 0.19 -4.69 9.51
N ILE A 118 -0.30 -3.48 9.78
CA ILE A 118 -0.28 -2.88 11.12
C ILE A 118 -1.12 -3.71 12.09
N GLN A 119 -2.32 -4.09 11.69
CA GLN A 119 -3.22 -4.93 12.49
C GLN A 119 -2.59 -6.29 12.80
N ALA A 120 -1.99 -6.95 11.81
CA ALA A 120 -1.31 -8.23 12.00
C ALA A 120 -0.13 -8.12 12.98
N ALA A 121 0.69 -7.08 12.84
CA ALA A 121 1.80 -6.81 13.74
C ALA A 121 1.34 -6.60 15.19
N TRP A 122 0.30 -5.79 15.39
CA TRP A 122 -0.28 -5.52 16.70
C TRP A 122 -0.91 -6.78 17.32
N ARG A 123 -1.73 -7.51 16.56
CA ARG A 123 -2.33 -8.78 17.00
C ARG A 123 -1.25 -9.77 17.43
N GLY A 124 -0.17 -9.89 16.66
CA GLY A 124 0.99 -10.71 17.00
C GLY A 124 1.70 -10.25 18.27
N PHE A 125 1.90 -8.95 18.45
CA PHE A 125 2.48 -8.38 19.68
C PHE A 125 1.61 -8.68 20.90
N ALA A 126 0.30 -8.45 20.81
CA ALA A 126 -0.65 -8.70 21.89
C ALA A 126 -0.68 -10.19 22.27
N ALA A 127 -0.71 -11.10 21.29
CA ALA A 127 -0.65 -12.54 21.52
C ALA A 127 0.65 -12.95 22.23
N ARG A 128 1.81 -12.46 21.76
CA ARG A 128 3.11 -12.75 22.40
C ARG A 128 3.18 -12.19 23.82
N ARG A 129 2.66 -10.99 24.06
CA ARG A 129 2.60 -10.39 25.41
C ARG A 129 1.76 -11.25 26.36
N ARG A 130 0.55 -11.65 25.94
CA ARG A 130 -0.33 -12.54 26.71
C ARG A 130 0.34 -13.90 26.97
N TYR A 131 0.95 -14.49 25.94
CA TYR A 131 1.65 -15.77 26.05
C TYR A 131 2.83 -15.71 27.03
N ARG A 132 3.64 -14.63 26.99
CA ARG A 132 4.72 -14.41 27.96
C ARG A 132 4.21 -14.27 29.39
N GLN A 133 3.08 -13.58 29.59
CA GLN A 133 2.45 -13.46 30.92
C GLN A 133 1.96 -14.83 31.42
N LEU A 134 1.25 -15.60 30.59
CA LEU A 134 0.80 -16.96 30.93
C LEU A 134 1.97 -17.87 31.30
N ARG A 135 3.06 -17.82 30.51
CA ARG A 135 4.28 -18.59 30.77
C ARG A 135 5.02 -18.21 32.05
N ARG A 136 4.63 -17.16 32.79
CA ARG A 136 5.21 -16.90 34.12
C ARG A 136 4.79 -17.94 35.15
N HIS A 137 3.57 -18.47 35.02
CA HIS A 137 2.94 -19.34 36.01
C HIS A 137 2.54 -20.71 35.45
N THR A 138 2.31 -20.81 34.15
CA THR A 138 1.85 -22.04 33.51
C THR A 138 2.95 -22.64 32.62
N ALA A 139 3.31 -23.90 32.89
CA ALA A 139 4.28 -24.64 32.08
C ALA A 139 3.68 -24.99 30.70
N PRO A 140 4.45 -24.86 29.60
CA PRO A 140 3.99 -25.26 28.27
C PRO A 140 3.71 -26.78 28.16
N ARG A 141 2.69 -27.15 27.37
CA ARG A 141 2.39 -28.55 27.05
C ARG A 141 3.44 -29.19 26.17
N ASP A 142 3.99 -28.46 25.21
CA ASP A 142 5.06 -28.95 24.34
C ASP A 142 6.31 -29.28 25.15
N GLU A 143 6.88 -30.47 24.91
CA GLU A 143 7.99 -30.99 25.71
C GLU A 143 9.26 -30.13 25.61
N ARG A 144 9.61 -29.66 24.41
CA ARG A 144 10.81 -28.83 24.19
C ARG A 144 10.67 -27.49 24.89
N LEU A 145 9.49 -26.86 24.76
CA LEU A 145 9.19 -25.60 25.43
C LEU A 145 9.12 -25.74 26.95
N ARG A 146 8.69 -26.90 27.45
CA ARG A 146 8.65 -27.21 28.88
C ARG A 146 10.05 -27.35 29.48
N ARG A 147 10.96 -28.06 28.81
CA ARG A 147 12.38 -28.16 29.22
C ARG A 147 13.02 -26.78 29.31
N LYS A 148 12.82 -25.94 28.30
CA LYS A 148 13.33 -24.55 28.30
C LYS A 148 12.72 -23.71 29.43
N TRP A 149 11.41 -23.82 29.65
CA TRP A 149 10.71 -23.13 30.73
C TRP A 149 11.24 -23.54 32.12
N ALA A 150 11.47 -24.84 32.34
CA ALA A 150 12.02 -25.36 33.60
C ALA A 150 13.44 -24.86 33.83
N ALA A 151 14.30 -24.87 32.80
CA ALA A 151 15.65 -24.32 32.88
C ALA A 151 15.65 -22.82 33.23
N GLU A 152 14.81 -22.01 32.59
CA GLU A 152 14.62 -20.59 32.89
C GLU A 152 14.20 -20.36 34.36
N ARG A 153 13.36 -21.25 34.92
CA ARG A 153 12.90 -21.16 36.32
C ARG A 153 13.98 -21.54 37.33
N LEU A 154 14.75 -22.60 37.05
CA LEU A 154 15.87 -23.04 37.91
C LEU A 154 16.97 -21.99 37.99
N GLN A 155 17.32 -21.35 36.87
CA GLN A 155 18.28 -20.25 36.85
C GLN A 155 17.79 -19.05 37.69
N ALA A 156 16.50 -18.71 37.60
CA ALA A 156 15.90 -17.61 38.36
C ALA A 156 15.75 -17.90 39.87
N SER A 157 15.83 -19.16 40.30
CA SER A 157 15.90 -19.55 41.72
C SER A 157 17.34 -19.71 42.22
N GLY A 158 18.25 -20.22 41.40
CA GLY A 158 19.67 -20.42 41.76
C GLY A 158 20.41 -19.11 42.02
N GLY A 159 20.18 -18.08 41.21
CA GLY A 159 20.78 -16.75 41.41
C GLY A 159 20.31 -15.99 42.66
N ARG A 160 19.32 -16.51 43.40
CA ARG A 160 18.92 -15.97 44.71
C ARG A 160 19.70 -16.56 45.88
N HIS A 161 20.37 -17.71 45.69
CA HIS A 161 21.12 -18.38 46.75
C HIS A 161 22.59 -17.93 46.80
N GLU A 162 23.15 -17.44 45.69
CA GLU A 162 24.55 -16.98 45.61
C GLU A 162 24.77 -15.56 46.18
N GLY A 163 23.71 -14.80 46.48
CA GLY A 163 23.78 -13.48 47.13
C GLY A 163 23.73 -13.49 48.67
N ALA A 164 23.64 -14.67 49.30
CA ALA A 164 23.49 -14.81 50.75
C ALA A 164 24.67 -15.56 51.42
N GLY A 165 25.81 -15.67 50.73
CA GLY A 165 27.01 -16.35 51.21
C GLY A 165 28.23 -15.44 51.18
N GLY A 166 28.24 -14.38 51.98
CA GLY A 166 29.39 -13.49 52.06
C GLY A 166 29.22 -12.40 53.11
N ASP A 167 29.38 -12.75 54.38
CA ASP A 167 30.27 -12.06 55.32
C ASP A 167 30.22 -12.79 56.67
N GLY A 168 31.39 -13.19 57.15
CA GLY A 168 31.59 -13.90 58.40
C GLY A 168 33.04 -13.78 58.81
N GLY A 169 33.57 -12.56 58.72
CA GLY A 169 34.90 -12.21 59.19
C GLY A 169 35.07 -12.60 60.66
N MET A 170 36.13 -13.38 60.92
CA MET A 170 36.71 -13.60 62.24
C MET A 170 37.18 -12.26 62.83
N PRO A 171 36.77 -11.88 64.05
CA PRO A 171 37.44 -10.81 64.77
C PRO A 171 38.61 -11.38 65.59
N GLU A 172 39.83 -11.19 65.10
CA GLU A 172 41.03 -11.25 65.92
C GLU A 172 41.24 -9.91 66.66
N GLY A 173 41.29 -9.98 67.99
CA GLY A 173 42.35 -9.31 68.75
C GLY A 173 42.04 -8.05 69.55
N ARG A 174 42.51 -8.12 70.81
CA ARG A 174 42.96 -7.09 71.79
C ARG A 174 42.07 -7.07 73.05
N GLY A 175 42.53 -7.32 74.27
CA GLY A 175 43.87 -7.26 74.84
C GLY A 175 43.83 -6.35 76.08
N GLY A 176 44.35 -6.79 77.22
CA GLY A 176 44.75 -5.91 78.32
C GLY A 176 44.18 -6.24 79.70
N ALA A 177 45.04 -6.78 80.55
CA ALA A 177 45.25 -6.32 81.92
C ALA A 177 46.77 -6.28 82.16
#